data_AF-A0A9P0MNF2-F1
#
_entry.id   AF-A0A9P0MNF2-F1
#
_cell.length_a   1.000
_cell.length_b   1.000
_cell.length_c   1.000
_cell.angle_alpha   90.00
_cell.angle_beta   90.00
_cell.angle_gamma   90.00
#
_symmetry.space_group_name_H-M   'P 1'
#
loop_
_entity.id
_entity.type
_entity.pdbx_description
1 polymer ?
#
loop_
_entity_poly.entity_id
_entity_poly.type
_entity_poly.pdbx_seq_one_letter_code
_entity_poly.pdbx_strand_id
1 'polypeptide(L)'
;MCKSTVENMVESRIVIRNCVINLTNILLEELEEVLEEERNPEKRIWCREWLTRRESQGASTNLIRELRYEDPKEYRMMLRMTAAKFYYLLGLITPLIQ
;
A
#
# COMPACT_ATOMS: atom_id res chain seq x y z
N MET A 1 -17.95 35.52 27.51
CA MET A 1 -17.06 34.33 27.49
C MET A 1 -17.66 33.12 26.75
N CYS A 2 -18.93 33.13 26.32
CA CYS A 2 -19.58 31.92 25.76
C CYS A 2 -19.57 31.76 24.23
N LYS A 3 -19.19 32.77 23.44
CA LYS A 3 -19.27 32.71 21.96
C LYS A 3 -18.19 31.82 21.33
N SER A 4 -16.95 31.89 21.82
CA SER A 4 -15.82 31.10 21.27
C SER A 4 -15.94 29.59 21.53
N THR A 5 -16.55 29.19 22.65
CA THR A 5 -16.78 27.76 22.97
C THR A 5 -17.78 27.12 22.02
N VAL A 6 -18.81 27.86 21.60
CA VAL A 6 -19.81 27.39 20.65
C VAL A 6 -19.23 27.27 19.25
N GLU A 7 -18.41 28.24 18.81
CA GLU A 7 -17.69 28.20 17.53
C GLU A 7 -16.74 26.99 17.46
N ASN A 8 -15.94 26.74 18.50
CA ASN A 8 -15.05 25.57 18.57
C ASN A 8 -15.82 24.23 18.52
N MET A 9 -17.01 24.17 19.12
CA MET A 9 -17.89 22.99 19.06
C MET A 9 -18.46 22.74 17.65
N VAL A 10 -18.80 23.81 16.92
CA VAL A 10 -19.30 23.71 15.54
C VAL A 10 -18.17 23.24 14.61
N GLU A 11 -16.97 23.79 14.77
CA GLU A 11 -15.80 23.42 13.98
C GLU A 11 -15.38 21.97 14.23
N SER A 12 -15.41 21.52 15.49
CA SER A 12 -15.17 20.11 15.85
C SER A 12 -16.17 19.16 15.18
N ARG A 13 -17.46 19.54 15.07
CA ARG A 13 -18.47 18.72 14.38
C ARG A 13 -18.21 18.62 12.89
N ILE A 14 -17.73 19.68 12.25
CA ILE A 14 -17.37 19.69 10.83
C ILE A 14 -16.18 18.73 10.60
N VAL A 15 -15.16 18.80 11.45
CA VAL A 15 -14.00 17.90 11.36
C VAL A 15 -14.40 16.45 11.54
N ILE A 16 -15.19 16.13 12.58
CA ILE A 16 -15.66 14.76 12.82
C ILE A 16 -16.49 14.26 11.63
N ARG A 17 -17.39 15.10 11.10
CA ARG A 17 -18.19 14.75 9.92
C ARG A 17 -17.30 14.43 8.72
N ASN A 18 -16.29 15.24 8.46
CA ASN A 18 -15.36 15.01 7.35
C ASN A 18 -14.53 13.75 7.56
N CYS A 19 -14.07 13.48 8.79
CA CYS A 19 -13.39 12.24 9.13
C CYS A 19 -14.29 11.03 8.88
N VAL A 20 -15.56 11.08 9.32
CA VAL A 20 -16.52 10.01 9.07
C VAL A 20 -16.73 9.80 7.57
N ILE A 21 -16.96 10.86 6.80
CA ILE A 21 -17.13 10.75 5.34
C ILE A 21 -15.90 10.13 4.68
N ASN A 22 -14.70 10.59 5.03
CA ASN A 22 -13.45 10.05 4.47
C ASN A 22 -13.26 8.58 4.83
N LEU A 23 -13.49 8.21 6.10
CA LEU A 23 -13.46 6.81 6.54
C LEU A 23 -14.50 5.97 5.79
N THR A 24 -15.73 6.47 5.62
CA THR A 24 -16.77 5.78 4.87
C THR A 24 -16.37 5.57 3.42
N ASN A 25 -15.78 6.57 2.76
CA ASN A 25 -15.31 6.44 1.38
C ASN A 25 -14.19 5.41 1.25
N ILE A 26 -13.20 5.44 2.15
CA ILE A 26 -12.11 4.45 2.17
C ILE A 26 -12.67 3.03 2.37
N LEU A 27 -13.63 2.88 3.30
CA LEU A 27 -14.26 1.59 3.54
C LEU A 27 -15.13 1.12 2.36
N LEU A 28 -15.77 2.04 1.64
CA LEU A 28 -16.55 1.73 0.45
C LEU A 28 -15.65 1.27 -0.70
N GLU A 29 -14.53 1.95 -0.94
CA GLU A 29 -13.53 1.55 -1.94
C GLU A 29 -12.98 0.15 -1.65
N GLU A 30 -12.59 -0.13 -0.40
CA GLU A 30 -12.10 -1.45 0.01
C GLU A 30 -13.18 -2.53 -0.17
N LEU A 31 -14.44 -2.23 0.18
CA LEU A 31 -15.54 -3.17 0.04
C LEU A 31 -15.85 -3.46 -1.43
N GLU A 32 -15.75 -2.46 -2.30
CA GLU A 32 -15.95 -2.61 -3.74
C GLU A 32 -14.87 -3.49 -4.37
N GLU A 33 -13.61 -3.34 -3.96
CA GLU A 33 -12.49 -4.21 -4.38
C GLU A 33 -12.75 -5.68 -4.00
N VAL A 34 -13.15 -5.93 -2.74
CA VAL A 34 -13.47 -7.29 -2.26
C VAL A 34 -14.65 -7.90 -3.03
N LEU A 35 -15.70 -7.13 -3.28
CA LEU A 35 -16.88 -7.60 -4.03
C LEU A 35 -16.55 -7.89 -5.50
N GLU A 36 -15.68 -7.08 -6.12
CA GLU A 36 -15.19 -7.37 -7.47
C GLU A 36 -14.36 -8.65 -7.53
N GLU A 37 -13.51 -8.90 -6.53
CA GLU A 37 -12.73 -10.14 -6.42
C GLU A 37 -13.63 -11.37 -6.26
N GLU A 38 -14.72 -11.27 -5.49
CA GLU A 38 -15.69 -12.36 -5.36
C GLU A 38 -16.50 -12.60 -6.65
N ARG A 39 -16.90 -11.52 -7.34
CA ARG A 39 -17.71 -11.61 -8.57
C ARG A 39 -16.95 -12.13 -9.77
N ASN A 40 -15.64 -11.94 -9.81
CA ASN A 40 -14.82 -12.36 -10.95
C ASN A 40 -13.79 -13.42 -10.53
N PRO A 41 -14.22 -14.68 -10.33
CA PRO A 41 -13.30 -15.77 -9.96
C PRO A 41 -12.25 -16.06 -11.05
N GLU A 42 -12.44 -15.61 -12.29
CA GLU A 42 -11.44 -15.70 -13.35
C GLU A 42 -10.26 -14.72 -13.13
N LYS A 43 -10.47 -13.63 -12.36
CA LYS A 43 -9.38 -12.77 -11.86
C LYS A 43 -8.60 -13.40 -10.69
N ARG A 44 -9.00 -14.56 -10.14
CA ARG A 44 -8.17 -15.28 -9.18
C ARG A 44 -6.94 -15.85 -9.89
N ILE A 45 -5.93 -15.01 -9.97
CA ILE A 45 -4.59 -15.37 -10.40
C ILE A 45 -4.07 -16.40 -9.40
N TRP A 46 -4.13 -17.69 -9.76
CA TRP A 46 -3.63 -18.80 -8.94
C TRP A 46 -2.15 -18.66 -8.60
N CYS A 47 -1.40 -18.01 -9.49
CA CYS A 47 0.03 -17.77 -9.36
C CYS A 47 0.36 -16.43 -10.03
N ARG A 48 0.90 -15.45 -9.27
CA ARG A 48 1.29 -14.15 -9.83
C ARG A 48 2.30 -14.36 -10.96
N GLU A 49 2.22 -13.56 -12.03
CA GLU A 49 3.09 -13.73 -13.21
C GLU A 49 4.58 -13.66 -12.87
N TRP A 50 4.99 -12.83 -11.91
CA TRP A 50 6.37 -12.79 -11.46
C TRP A 50 6.81 -14.06 -10.73
N LEU A 51 5.87 -14.82 -10.14
CA LEU A 51 6.15 -16.06 -9.43
C LEU A 51 6.46 -17.20 -10.40
N THR A 52 5.87 -17.20 -11.60
CA THR A 52 6.16 -18.20 -12.65
C THR A 52 7.55 -18.02 -13.24
N ARG A 53 8.13 -16.81 -13.19
CA ARG A 53 9.49 -16.51 -13.68
C ARG A 53 10.61 -17.03 -12.78
N ARG A 54 10.32 -17.54 -11.58
CA ARG A 54 11.33 -18.09 -10.65
C ARG A 54 12.11 -19.25 -11.23
N GLU A 55 11.48 -20.07 -12.08
CA GLU A 55 12.13 -21.21 -12.72
C GLU A 55 13.17 -20.79 -13.77
N SER A 56 12.97 -19.64 -14.43
CA SER A 56 13.84 -19.18 -15.51
C SER A 56 14.87 -18.13 -15.09
N GLN A 57 14.53 -17.24 -14.14
CA GLN A 57 15.40 -16.13 -13.73
C GLN A 57 16.00 -16.29 -12.32
N GLY A 58 15.72 -17.41 -11.66
CA GLY A 58 16.12 -17.66 -10.28
C GLY A 58 15.22 -16.91 -9.28
N ALA A 59 15.16 -17.41 -8.05
CA ALA A 59 14.14 -17.01 -7.09
C ALA A 59 14.36 -15.64 -6.42
N SER A 60 15.59 -15.12 -6.37
CA SER A 60 15.96 -14.07 -5.40
C SER A 60 16.63 -12.83 -6.01
N THR A 61 17.57 -12.98 -6.94
CA THR A 61 18.40 -11.85 -7.39
C THR A 61 17.61 -10.79 -8.17
N ASN A 62 16.73 -11.22 -9.08
CA ASN A 62 15.92 -10.30 -9.88
C ASN A 62 14.57 -9.97 -9.24
N LEU A 63 14.10 -10.80 -8.31
CA LEU A 63 12.77 -10.71 -7.73
C LEU A 63 12.50 -9.33 -7.09
N ILE A 64 13.41 -8.85 -6.24
CA ILE A 64 13.26 -7.54 -5.58
C ILE A 64 13.17 -6.42 -6.62
N ARG A 65 13.94 -6.53 -7.70
CA ARG A 65 13.97 -5.52 -8.76
C ARG A 65 12.68 -5.55 -9.59
N GLU A 66 12.17 -6.73 -9.93
CA GLU A 66 10.91 -6.90 -10.67
C GLU A 66 9.72 -6.39 -9.86
N LEU A 67 9.61 -6.81 -8.59
CA LEU A 67 8.54 -6.38 -7.68
C LEU A 67 8.49 -4.86 -7.52
N ARG A 68 9.63 -4.17 -7.57
CA ARG A 68 9.65 -2.71 -7.49
C ARG A 68 8.81 -2.04 -8.58
N TYR A 69 8.84 -2.57 -9.79
CA TYR A 69 8.18 -1.97 -10.95
C TYR A 69 6.79 -2.56 -11.20
N GLU A 70 6.64 -3.86 -11.02
CA GLU A 70 5.40 -4.58 -11.34
C GLU A 70 4.39 -4.59 -10.20
N ASP A 71 4.85 -4.72 -8.94
CA ASP A 71 3.95 -4.85 -7.79
C ASP A 71 4.53 -4.20 -6.51
N PRO A 72 4.34 -2.87 -6.35
CA PRO A 72 4.81 -2.15 -5.17
C PRO A 72 4.19 -2.61 -3.85
N LYS A 73 2.99 -3.23 -3.87
CA LYS A 73 2.31 -3.76 -2.69
C LYS A 73 3.08 -4.98 -2.18
N GLU A 74 3.39 -5.91 -3.07
CA GLU A 74 4.16 -7.10 -2.69
C GLU A 74 5.63 -6.83 -2.41
N TYR A 75 6.23 -5.85 -3.09
CA TYR A 75 7.55 -5.32 -2.71
C TYR A 75 7.57 -4.90 -1.23
N ARG A 76 6.54 -4.16 -0.80
CA ARG A 76 6.40 -3.69 0.58
C ARG A 76 6.11 -4.83 1.54
N MET A 77 5.33 -5.84 1.15
CA MET A 77 5.09 -7.00 2.01
C MET A 77 6.36 -7.82 2.22
N MET A 78 7.15 -8.03 1.16
CA MET A 78 8.38 -8.82 1.24
C MET A 78 9.48 -8.12 2.05
N LEU A 79 9.74 -6.85 1.78
CA LEU A 79 10.82 -6.10 2.42
C LEU A 79 10.37 -5.30 3.66
N ARG A 80 9.07 -5.26 3.94
CA ARG A 80 8.44 -4.45 5.01
C ARG A 80 8.79 -2.96 4.92
N MET A 81 9.15 -2.48 3.74
CA MET A 81 9.53 -1.09 3.48
C MET A 81 9.26 -0.70 2.03
N THR A 82 9.21 0.61 1.75
CA THR A 82 9.06 1.11 0.38
C THR A 82 10.39 1.04 -0.37
N ALA A 83 10.34 1.00 -1.70
CA ALA A 83 11.54 1.02 -2.52
C ALA A 83 12.45 2.21 -2.22
N ALA A 84 11.86 3.40 -1.99
CA ALA A 84 12.62 4.59 -1.61
C ALA A 84 13.44 4.38 -0.33
N LYS A 85 12.84 3.77 0.71
CA LYS A 85 13.55 3.46 1.97
C LYS A 85 14.65 2.42 1.75
N PHE A 86 14.39 1.40 0.94
CA PHE A 86 15.39 0.39 0.60
C PHE A 86 16.62 1.02 -0.07
N TYR A 87 16.45 1.83 -1.12
CA TYR A 87 17.59 2.46 -1.80
C TYR A 87 18.30 3.50 -0.93
N TYR A 88 17.58 4.19 -0.05
CA TYR A 88 18.19 5.07 0.94
C TYR A 88 19.12 4.29 1.87
N LEU A 89 18.65 3.17 2.46
CA LEU A 89 19.47 2.31 3.30
C LEU A 89 20.63 1.69 2.53
N LEU A 90 20.39 1.26 1.29
CA LEU A 90 21.42 0.72 0.42
C LEU A 90 22.55 1.75 0.23
N GLY A 91 22.22 3.01 -0.07
CA GLY A 91 23.22 4.07 -0.23
C GLY A 91 24.06 4.34 1.03
N LEU A 92 23.49 4.13 2.23
CA LEU A 92 24.25 4.24 3.49
C LEU A 92 25.22 3.08 3.70
N ILE A 93 24.87 1.88 3.24
CA ILE A 93 25.64 0.65 3.48
C ILE A 93 26.62 0.36 2.34
N THR A 94 26.33 0.77 1.10
CA THR A 94 27.24 0.63 -0.07
C THR A 94 28.70 0.99 0.22
N PRO A 95 29.03 2.14 0.86
CA PRO A 95 30.42 2.48 1.16
C PRO A 95 31.10 1.54 2.18
N LEU A 96 30.34 0.69 2.88
CA LEU A 96 30.84 -0.29 3.85
C LEU A 96 31.01 -1.70 3.24
N ILE A 97 30.48 -1.92 2.05
CA ILE A 97 30.53 -3.22 1.34
C ILE A 97 31.63 -3.24 0.27
N GLN A 98 31.96 -2.07 -0.31
CA GLN A 98 32.94 -1.92 -1.42
C GLN A 98 34.39 -1.87 -0.94
#